data_AF-A0A945STB3-F1
#
_entry.id   AF-A0A945STB3-F1
#
_cell.length_a   1.000
_cell.length_b   1.000
_cell.length_c   1.000
_cell.angle_alpha   90.00
_cell.angle_beta   90.00
_cell.angle_gamma   90.00
#
_symmetry.space_group_name_H-M   'P 1'
#
loop_
_entity.id
_entity.type
_entity.pdbx_description
1 polymer ?
#
loop_
_entity_poly.entity_id
_entity_poly.type
_entity_poly.pdbx_seq_one_letter_code
_entity_poly.pdbx_strand_id
1 'polypeptide(L)'
;MHKAPHVDALAWLSRTLRCVEEVEPPRYQHFKDFHAPLKVQTFDDIDQCIKIATTVLALAPLATTGLRELVVNAVEHGNLEIDFDQKSELLATGKWQDEIESRLANAAFCDRIASVELMRDDSTFTIRVTDQGPGFDWRKHLDPDTAPRHMLHGRGMSLAMGAGLGDIQYDGSGNRVTIRGVSDPDQQT
;
A
#
# COMPACT_ATOMS: atom_id res chain seq x y z
N MET A 1 -10.02 14.64 -19.61
CA MET A 1 -10.56 15.52 -18.54
C MET A 1 -10.84 14.64 -17.34
N HIS A 2 -10.04 14.73 -16.26
CA HIS A 2 -10.38 14.06 -15.00
C HIS A 2 -11.61 14.76 -14.43
N LYS A 3 -12.71 14.03 -14.21
CA LYS A 3 -13.86 14.57 -13.47
C LYS A 3 -13.48 14.63 -11.99
N ALA A 4 -13.85 15.71 -11.31
CA ALA A 4 -13.60 15.83 -9.88
C ALA A 4 -14.44 14.79 -9.12
N PRO A 5 -13.90 14.12 -8.09
CA PRO A 5 -14.65 13.17 -7.28
C PRO A 5 -15.85 13.84 -6.61
N HIS A 6 -16.87 13.04 -6.29
CA HIS A 6 -18.08 13.52 -5.61
C HIS A 6 -17.73 14.22 -4.29
N VAL A 7 -18.42 15.32 -3.97
CA VAL A 7 -18.13 16.16 -2.79
C VAL A 7 -18.16 15.34 -1.49
N ASP A 8 -19.09 14.39 -1.38
CA ASP A 8 -19.19 13.50 -0.21
C ASP A 8 -17.97 12.58 -0.04
N ALA A 9 -17.39 12.09 -1.14
CA ALA A 9 -16.19 11.25 -1.10
C ALA A 9 -14.97 12.04 -0.63
N LEU A 10 -14.83 13.29 -1.07
CA LEU A 10 -13.78 14.19 -0.59
C LEU A 10 -13.98 14.59 0.87
N ALA A 11 -15.22 14.87 1.28
CA ALA A 11 -15.54 15.21 2.66
C ALA A 11 -15.26 14.04 3.60
N TRP A 12 -15.63 12.82 3.21
CA TRP A 12 -15.32 11.61 3.95
C TRP A 12 -13.81 11.39 4.04
N LEU A 13 -13.09 11.38 2.91
CA LEU A 13 -11.62 11.20 2.88
C LEU A 13 -10.92 12.19 3.81
N SER A 14 -11.34 13.47 3.76
CA SER A 14 -10.79 14.53 4.59
C SER A 14 -11.04 14.32 6.09
N ARG A 15 -12.18 13.72 6.47
CA ARG A 15 -12.47 13.38 7.87
C ARG A 15 -11.72 12.13 8.32
N THR A 16 -11.65 11.10 7.47
CA THR A 16 -10.92 9.85 7.73
C THR A 16 -9.44 10.12 7.97
N LEU A 17 -8.81 10.94 7.12
CA LEU A 17 -7.41 11.34 7.28
C LEU A 17 -7.14 12.21 8.52
N ARG A 18 -8.17 12.85 9.08
CA ARG A 18 -8.05 13.61 10.34
C ARG A 18 -8.36 12.77 11.58
N CYS A 19 -8.69 11.48 11.42
CA CYS A 19 -9.17 10.61 12.50
C CYS A 19 -10.34 11.24 13.31
N VAL A 20 -11.18 12.06 12.67
CA VAL A 20 -12.32 12.70 13.33
C VAL A 20 -13.53 11.78 13.21
N GLU A 21 -13.79 11.03 14.29
CA GLU A 21 -14.94 10.12 14.48
C GLU A 21 -15.05 8.97 13.45
N GLU A 22 -15.76 7.89 13.81
CA GLU A 22 -16.14 6.87 12.83
C GLU A 22 -17.23 7.43 11.92
N VAL A 23 -16.80 7.95 10.76
CA VAL A 23 -17.72 8.44 9.72
C VAL A 23 -18.05 7.30 8.78
N GLU A 24 -19.34 6.98 8.68
CA GLU A 24 -19.85 6.01 7.72
C GLU A 24 -19.46 6.42 6.28
N PRO A 25 -18.90 5.50 5.49
CA PRO A 25 -18.45 5.84 4.15
C PRO A 25 -19.64 6.12 3.23
N PRO A 26 -19.50 7.04 2.26
CA PRO A 26 -20.51 7.25 1.25
C PRO A 26 -20.69 5.99 0.40
N ARG A 27 -21.86 5.89 -0.25
CA ARG A 27 -22.17 4.75 -1.13
C ARG A 27 -21.07 4.56 -2.16
N TYR A 28 -20.77 3.31 -2.49
CA TYR A 28 -19.72 2.91 -3.43
C TYR A 28 -19.73 3.70 -4.75
N GLN A 29 -20.90 4.02 -5.29
CA GLN A 29 -21.10 4.85 -6.49
C GLN A 29 -20.55 6.29 -6.39
N HIS A 30 -20.40 6.85 -5.19
CA HIS A 30 -19.88 8.21 -4.98
C HIS A 30 -18.36 8.30 -5.14
N PHE A 31 -17.66 7.16 -5.23
CA PHE A 31 -16.24 7.08 -5.52
C PHE A 31 -15.92 6.88 -7.01
N LYS A 32 -16.91 7.02 -7.89
CA LYS A 32 -16.68 7.07 -9.34
C LYS A 32 -15.73 8.23 -9.68
N ASP A 33 -14.82 8.00 -10.62
CA ASP A 33 -13.78 8.95 -11.05
C ASP A 33 -12.86 9.42 -9.90
N PHE A 34 -12.74 8.63 -8.83
CA PHE A 34 -11.91 8.97 -7.69
C PHE A 34 -10.43 8.89 -8.04
N HIS A 35 -9.68 9.94 -7.68
CA HIS A 35 -8.24 9.95 -7.76
C HIS A 35 -7.68 10.72 -6.57
N ALA A 36 -6.91 10.05 -5.72
CA ALA A 36 -6.20 10.69 -4.62
C ALA A 36 -4.83 10.05 -4.37
N PRO A 37 -3.75 10.85 -4.27
CA PRO A 37 -2.50 10.40 -3.69
C PRO A 37 -2.59 10.48 -2.16
N LEU A 38 -2.26 9.38 -1.48
CA LEU A 38 -2.09 9.30 -0.04
C LEU A 38 -0.59 9.29 0.29
N LYS A 39 -0.20 10.04 1.32
CA LYS A 39 1.17 10.05 1.84
C LYS A 39 1.23 9.11 3.03
N VAL A 40 2.21 8.22 3.05
CA VAL A 40 2.38 7.18 4.06
C VAL A 40 3.80 7.21 4.56
N GLN A 41 4.00 7.38 5.86
CA GLN A 41 5.31 7.39 6.49
C GLN A 41 5.40 6.45 7.69
N THR A 42 4.33 6.37 8.47
CA THR A 42 4.26 5.59 9.72
C THR A 42 3.35 4.38 9.56
N PHE A 43 3.40 3.43 10.50
CA PHE A 43 2.49 2.29 10.51
C PHE A 43 1.02 2.69 10.72
N ASP A 44 0.76 3.77 11.44
CA ASP A 44 -0.58 4.34 11.56
C ASP A 44 -1.09 4.87 10.21
N ASP A 45 -0.21 5.53 9.44
CA ASP A 45 -0.55 5.97 8.07
C ASP A 45 -0.86 4.77 7.16
N ILE A 46 -0.17 3.64 7.34
CA ILE A 46 -0.44 2.41 6.59
C ILE A 46 -1.87 1.96 6.87
N ASP A 47 -2.25 1.83 8.14
CA ASP A 47 -3.58 1.33 8.49
C ASP A 47 -4.70 2.29 8.02
N GLN A 48 -4.47 3.60 8.07
CA GLN A 48 -5.37 4.59 7.46
C GLN A 48 -5.47 4.46 5.93
N CYS A 49 -4.32 4.33 5.27
CA CYS A 49 -4.23 4.14 3.82
C CYS A 49 -4.99 2.89 3.38
N ILE A 50 -4.82 1.77 4.08
CA ILE A 50 -5.50 0.51 3.77
C ILE A 50 -7.00 0.63 4.02
N LYS A 51 -7.44 1.24 5.13
CA LYS A 51 -8.86 1.52 5.36
C LYS A 51 -9.47 2.31 4.21
N ILE A 52 -8.81 3.39 3.79
CA ILE A 52 -9.27 4.22 2.67
C ILE A 52 -9.32 3.40 1.37
N ALA A 53 -8.25 2.69 1.04
CA ALA A 53 -8.17 1.91 -0.20
C ALA A 53 -9.23 0.82 -0.27
N THR A 54 -9.41 0.04 0.81
CA THR A 54 -10.43 -1.02 0.85
C THR A 54 -11.84 -0.47 0.68
N THR A 55 -12.16 0.67 1.31
CA THR A 55 -13.47 1.31 1.15
C THR A 55 -13.68 1.88 -0.24
N VAL A 56 -12.73 2.67 -0.74
CA VAL A 56 -12.84 3.38 -2.03
C VAL A 56 -12.89 2.38 -3.19
N LEU A 57 -12.12 1.30 -3.12
CA LEU A 57 -11.94 0.35 -4.22
C LEU A 57 -12.72 -0.95 -4.06
N ALA A 58 -13.42 -1.15 -2.93
CA ALA A 58 -14.12 -2.40 -2.60
C ALA A 58 -13.22 -3.64 -2.67
N LEU A 59 -12.03 -3.54 -2.08
CA LEU A 59 -11.07 -4.65 -2.13
C LEU A 59 -11.57 -5.84 -1.30
N ALA A 60 -11.49 -7.04 -1.88
CA ALA A 60 -11.68 -8.28 -1.14
C ALA A 60 -10.66 -8.41 0.01
N PRO A 61 -10.92 -9.22 1.04
CA PRO A 61 -10.03 -9.36 2.19
C PRO A 61 -8.59 -9.76 1.81
N LEU A 62 -8.44 -10.70 0.87
CA LEU A 62 -7.12 -11.14 0.43
C LEU A 62 -6.36 -10.05 -0.33
N ALA A 63 -7.09 -9.26 -1.16
CA ALA A 63 -6.54 -8.10 -1.87
C ALA A 63 -6.14 -6.97 -0.91
N THR A 64 -6.92 -6.77 0.16
CA THR A 64 -6.58 -5.83 1.25
C THR A 64 -5.27 -6.23 1.93
N THR A 65 -5.10 -7.51 2.26
CA THR A 65 -3.86 -8.03 2.82
C THR A 65 -2.68 -7.84 1.87
N GLY A 66 -2.83 -8.21 0.59
CA GLY A 66 -1.78 -8.02 -0.41
C GLY A 66 -1.35 -6.56 -0.57
N LEU A 67 -2.31 -5.63 -0.59
CA LEU A 67 -2.00 -4.20 -0.65
C LEU A 67 -1.27 -3.73 0.61
N ARG A 68 -1.70 -4.15 1.80
CA ARG A 68 -1.05 -3.79 3.07
C ARG A 68 0.42 -4.15 3.05
N GLU A 69 0.74 -5.36 2.60
CA GLU A 69 2.13 -5.82 2.53
C GLU A 69 2.98 -4.98 1.56
N LEU A 70 2.42 -4.56 0.41
CA LEU A 70 3.14 -3.68 -0.52
C LEU A 70 3.40 -2.30 0.07
N VAL A 71 2.45 -1.74 0.82
CA VAL A 71 2.63 -0.44 1.49
C VAL A 71 3.60 -0.56 2.67
N VAL A 72 3.57 -1.65 3.44
CA VAL A 72 4.57 -1.96 4.48
C VAL A 72 5.96 -2.02 3.86
N ASN A 73 6.14 -2.74 2.75
CA ASN A 73 7.44 -2.83 2.07
C ASN A 73 7.95 -1.46 1.62
N ALA A 74 7.08 -0.61 1.08
CA ALA A 74 7.43 0.73 0.67
C ALA A 74 7.95 1.60 1.83
N VAL A 75 7.35 1.47 3.03
CA VAL A 75 7.78 2.19 4.24
C VAL A 75 9.04 1.56 4.83
N GLU A 76 9.00 0.27 5.14
CA GLU A 76 10.04 -0.43 5.91
C GLU A 76 11.31 -0.69 5.08
N HIS A 77 11.15 -1.35 3.93
CA HIS A 77 12.27 -1.76 3.09
C HIS A 77 12.70 -0.64 2.12
N GLY A 78 11.74 0.15 1.64
CA GLY A 78 12.00 1.28 0.76
C GLY A 78 12.54 2.49 1.51
N ASN A 79 11.66 3.23 2.18
CA ASN A 79 12.01 4.51 2.79
C ASN A 79 12.94 4.38 3.98
N LEU A 80 12.67 3.44 4.89
CA LEU A 80 13.48 3.23 6.08
C LEU A 80 14.69 2.35 5.80
N GLU A 81 14.81 1.72 4.63
CA GLU A 81 15.96 0.88 4.22
C GLU A 81 16.31 -0.25 5.21
N ILE A 82 15.32 -0.78 5.94
CA ILE A 82 15.53 -1.95 6.81
C ILE A 82 15.43 -3.17 5.90
N ASP A 83 16.52 -3.84 5.56
CA ASP A 83 16.44 -5.03 4.69
C ASP A 83 15.84 -6.27 5.40
N PHE A 84 15.61 -7.36 4.67
CA PHE A 84 15.00 -8.58 5.22
C PHE A 84 15.84 -9.27 6.30
N ASP A 85 17.18 -9.24 6.16
CA ASP A 85 18.08 -9.88 7.12
C ASP A 85 18.11 -9.05 8.40
N GLN A 86 18.23 -7.73 8.27
CA GLN A 86 18.12 -6.77 9.37
C GLN A 86 16.79 -6.93 10.11
N LYS A 87 15.66 -6.95 9.38
CA LYS A 87 14.33 -7.17 9.98
C LYS A 87 14.28 -8.46 10.79
N SER A 88 14.80 -9.55 10.25
CA SER A 88 14.80 -10.86 10.92
C SER A 88 15.56 -10.80 12.25
N GLU A 89 16.72 -10.17 12.26
CA GLU A 89 17.52 -9.98 13.48
C GLU A 89 16.85 -9.04 14.49
N LEU A 90 16.29 -7.92 14.01
CA LEU A 90 15.56 -6.96 14.84
C LEU A 90 14.33 -7.59 15.50
N LEU A 91 13.59 -8.43 14.78
CA LEU A 91 12.46 -9.19 15.32
C LEU A 91 12.94 -10.23 16.34
N ALA A 92 14.00 -10.98 16.04
CA ALA A 92 14.57 -11.97 16.96
C ALA A 92 15.07 -11.35 18.26
N THR A 93 15.53 -10.09 18.22
CA THR A 93 16.04 -9.35 19.37
C THR A 93 15.00 -8.43 20.03
N GLY A 94 13.78 -8.35 19.49
CA GLY A 94 12.70 -7.49 20.01
C GLY A 94 12.95 -5.99 19.83
N LYS A 95 13.87 -5.58 18.95
CA LYS A 95 14.30 -4.19 18.71
C LYS A 95 13.69 -3.55 17.47
N TRP A 96 12.82 -4.28 16.78
CA TRP A 96 12.24 -3.83 15.51
C TRP A 96 11.50 -2.51 15.64
N GLN A 97 10.65 -2.37 16.66
CA GLN A 97 9.91 -1.13 16.91
C GLN A 97 10.85 0.05 17.20
N ASP A 98 11.86 -0.14 18.06
CA ASP A 98 12.85 0.88 18.41
C ASP A 98 13.62 1.37 17.17
N GLU A 99 13.96 0.46 16.26
CA GLU A 99 14.67 0.80 15.01
C GLU A 99 13.79 1.62 14.06
N ILE A 100 12.51 1.28 13.93
CA ILE A 100 11.54 2.06 13.15
C ILE A 100 11.47 3.49 13.70
N GLU A 101 11.30 3.65 15.01
CA GLU A 101 11.22 4.96 15.67
C GLU A 101 12.53 5.75 15.52
N SER A 102 13.67 5.08 15.69
CA SER A 102 15.00 5.65 15.49
C SER A 102 15.18 6.20 14.07
N ARG A 103 14.80 5.44 13.04
CA ARG A 103 14.93 5.88 11.63
C ARG A 103 13.93 6.98 11.30
N LEU A 104 12.70 6.93 11.80
CA LEU A 104 11.71 7.99 11.62
C LEU A 104 12.17 9.33 12.23
N ALA A 105 13.01 9.30 13.27
CA ALA A 105 13.61 10.49 13.87
C ALA A 105 14.95 10.93 13.23
N ASN A 106 15.51 10.13 12.33
CA ASN A 106 16.82 10.37 11.73
C ASN A 106 16.70 11.23 10.46
N ALA A 107 17.50 12.29 10.36
CA ALA A 107 17.53 13.21 9.22
C ALA A 107 17.73 12.54 7.84
N ALA A 108 18.31 11.34 7.80
CA ALA A 108 18.46 10.57 6.55
C ALA A 108 17.13 9.99 6.01
N PHE A 109 16.13 9.78 6.88
CA PHE A 109 14.88 9.10 6.54
C PHE A 109 13.62 9.88 6.92
N CYS A 110 13.68 10.82 7.86
CA CYS A 110 12.51 11.47 8.46
C CYS A 110 11.65 12.28 7.48
N ASP A 111 12.22 12.72 6.35
CA ASP A 111 11.49 13.44 5.30
C ASP A 111 10.97 12.52 4.19
N ARG A 112 11.28 11.22 4.25
CA ARG A 112 10.89 10.25 3.22
C ARG A 112 9.45 9.81 3.41
N ILE A 113 8.72 9.72 2.30
CA ILE A 113 7.31 9.32 2.26
C ILE A 113 7.07 8.31 1.14
N ALA A 114 6.22 7.34 1.39
CA ALA A 114 5.63 6.50 0.36
C ALA A 114 4.37 7.19 -0.17
N SER A 115 4.20 7.22 -1.48
CA SER A 115 3.00 7.72 -2.15
C SER A 115 2.14 6.54 -2.59
N VAL A 116 0.90 6.49 -2.13
CA VAL A 116 -0.11 5.53 -2.57
C VAL A 116 -1.19 6.27 -3.37
N GLU A 117 -1.09 6.22 -4.69
CA GLU A 117 -2.09 6.79 -5.59
C GLU A 117 -3.23 5.77 -5.79
N LEU A 118 -4.43 6.16 -5.38
CA LEU A 118 -5.65 5.40 -5.61
C LEU A 118 -6.40 6.04 -6.77
N MET A 119 -6.60 5.29 -7.84
CA MET A 119 -7.38 5.70 -9.01
C MET A 119 -8.50 4.69 -9.21
N ARG A 120 -9.73 5.19 -9.36
CA ARG A 120 -10.90 4.38 -9.61
C ARG A 120 -11.74 4.97 -10.73
N ASP A 121 -12.16 4.11 -11.64
CA ASP A 121 -13.16 4.43 -12.65
C ASP A 121 -14.50 3.72 -12.35
N ASP A 122 -15.29 3.42 -13.38
CA ASP A 122 -16.59 2.76 -13.26
C ASP A 122 -16.52 1.31 -12.79
N SER A 123 -15.55 0.54 -13.29
CA SER A 123 -15.46 -0.91 -13.06
C SER A 123 -14.05 -1.40 -12.82
N THR A 124 -13.07 -0.51 -12.79
CA THR A 124 -11.66 -0.83 -12.61
C THR A 124 -11.01 0.15 -11.65
N PHE A 125 -9.91 -0.31 -11.09
CA PHE A 125 -9.05 0.50 -10.26
C PHE A 125 -7.60 0.34 -10.68
N THR A 126 -6.82 1.38 -10.41
CA THR A 126 -5.37 1.34 -10.42
C THR A 126 -4.86 1.83 -9.08
N ILE A 127 -3.99 1.06 -8.46
CA ILE A 127 -3.24 1.47 -7.27
C ILE A 127 -1.78 1.61 -7.68
N ARG A 128 -1.13 2.70 -7.30
CA ARG A 128 0.32 2.84 -7.47
C ARG A 128 0.96 3.16 -6.14
N VAL A 129 1.85 2.29 -5.69
CA VAL A 129 2.68 2.49 -4.50
C VAL A 129 4.07 2.87 -4.97
N THR A 130 4.60 4.00 -4.51
CA THR A 130 5.95 4.48 -4.84
C THR A 130 6.68 4.88 -3.56
N ASP A 131 7.86 4.32 -3.34
CA ASP A 131 8.76 4.71 -2.25
C ASP A 131 9.97 5.52 -2.77
N GLN A 132 10.69 6.13 -1.83
CA GLN A 132 11.85 6.97 -2.07
C GLN A 132 13.17 6.25 -1.71
N GLY A 133 13.12 4.93 -1.55
CA GLY A 133 14.27 4.09 -1.32
C GLY A 133 15.09 3.80 -2.58
N PRO A 134 16.18 3.04 -2.44
CA PRO A 134 17.04 2.66 -3.56
C PRO A 134 16.36 1.72 -4.57
N GLY A 135 15.26 1.07 -4.18
CA GLY A 135 14.60 0.02 -4.95
C GLY A 135 15.26 -1.34 -4.79
N PHE A 136 14.76 -2.34 -5.51
CA PHE A 136 15.24 -3.73 -5.46
C PHE A 136 15.05 -4.45 -6.80
N ASP A 137 15.84 -5.48 -7.04
CA ASP A 137 15.77 -6.29 -8.26
C ASP A 137 14.61 -7.30 -8.21
N TRP A 138 13.39 -6.79 -8.32
CA TRP A 138 12.13 -7.55 -8.24
C TRP A 138 12.07 -8.76 -9.18
N ARG A 139 12.79 -8.75 -10.30
CA ARG A 139 12.81 -9.86 -11.27
C ARG A 139 13.35 -11.15 -10.66
N LYS A 140 14.31 -11.04 -9.73
CA LYS A 140 14.87 -12.18 -8.99
C LYS A 140 13.90 -12.75 -7.96
N HIS A 141 12.81 -12.04 -7.67
CA HIS A 141 11.85 -12.40 -6.62
C HIS A 141 10.49 -12.84 -7.18
N LEU A 142 10.28 -12.77 -8.50
CA LEU A 142 9.07 -13.25 -9.17
C LEU A 142 9.11 -14.73 -9.57
N ASP A 143 10.29 -15.35 -9.57
CA ASP A 143 10.45 -16.75 -9.93
C ASP A 143 10.38 -17.63 -8.66
N PRO A 144 9.33 -18.46 -8.51
CA PRO A 144 9.15 -19.34 -7.35
C PRO A 144 10.29 -20.33 -7.14
N ASP A 145 11.03 -20.69 -8.20
CA ASP A 145 12.11 -21.68 -8.16
C ASP A 145 13.45 -21.07 -7.73
N THR A 146 13.60 -19.74 -7.80
CA THR A 146 14.83 -19.02 -7.40
C THR A 146 14.67 -18.17 -6.15
N ALA A 147 13.44 -17.99 -5.66
CA ALA A 147 13.17 -17.28 -4.43
C ALA A 147 13.83 -18.00 -3.22
N PRO A 148 14.75 -17.34 -2.48
CA PRO A 148 15.37 -17.93 -1.29
C PRO A 148 14.31 -18.40 -0.28
N ARG A 149 14.43 -19.63 0.24
CA ARG A 149 13.48 -20.21 1.21
C ARG A 149 13.29 -19.39 2.50
N HIS A 150 14.25 -18.53 2.82
CA HIS A 150 14.23 -17.59 3.94
C HIS A 150 13.33 -16.37 3.66
N MET A 151 13.06 -16.06 2.37
CA MET A 151 12.08 -15.07 1.92
C MET A 151 10.63 -15.60 1.98
N LEU A 152 10.32 -16.50 2.91
CA LEU A 152 8.94 -16.71 3.40
C LEU A 152 8.32 -15.41 3.97
N HIS A 153 9.10 -14.33 4.06
CA HIS A 153 8.70 -12.96 4.41
C HIS A 153 8.29 -12.14 3.16
N GLY A 154 8.53 -12.65 1.95
CA GLY A 154 8.00 -12.16 0.67
C GLY A 154 6.57 -12.63 0.36
N ARG A 155 5.87 -13.21 1.36
CA ARG A 155 4.45 -13.56 1.26
C ARG A 155 3.61 -12.37 0.79
N GLY A 156 4.00 -11.12 1.06
CA GLY A 156 3.31 -9.95 0.53
C GLY A 156 3.18 -9.91 -0.98
N MET A 157 4.26 -10.21 -1.71
CA MET A 157 4.22 -10.29 -3.17
C MET A 157 3.44 -11.51 -3.65
N SER A 158 3.64 -12.69 -3.05
CA SER A 158 2.91 -13.90 -3.43
C SER A 158 1.43 -13.83 -3.08
N LEU A 159 1.07 -13.19 -1.96
CA LEU A 159 -0.30 -12.88 -1.57
C LEU A 159 -0.87 -11.85 -2.52
N ALA A 160 -0.17 -10.75 -2.82
CA ALA A 160 -0.64 -9.78 -3.79
C ALA A 160 -0.94 -10.42 -5.15
N MET A 161 -0.03 -11.25 -5.66
CA MET A 161 -0.20 -12.01 -6.90
C MET A 161 -1.31 -13.07 -6.81
N GLY A 162 -1.48 -13.72 -5.65
CA GLY A 162 -2.50 -14.74 -5.41
C GLY A 162 -3.86 -14.22 -4.94
N ALA A 163 -3.97 -12.92 -4.63
CA ALA A 163 -5.12 -12.31 -3.97
C ALA A 163 -6.26 -11.86 -4.89
N GLY A 164 -6.08 -11.99 -6.20
CA GLY A 164 -6.99 -11.36 -7.16
C GLY A 164 -6.78 -9.85 -7.33
N LEU A 165 -5.66 -9.30 -6.84
CA LEU A 165 -5.16 -7.97 -7.24
C LEU A 165 -4.65 -8.05 -8.68
N GLY A 166 -5.57 -8.17 -9.64
CA GLY A 166 -5.36 -8.37 -11.08
C GLY A 166 -3.91 -8.39 -11.61
N ASP A 167 -3.52 -7.36 -12.35
CA ASP A 167 -2.21 -7.21 -12.98
C ASP A 167 -1.28 -6.39 -12.07
N ILE A 168 -0.12 -6.96 -11.72
CA ILE A 168 0.90 -6.31 -10.89
C ILE A 168 2.15 -6.07 -11.72
N GLN A 169 2.58 -4.81 -11.78
CA GLN A 169 3.76 -4.39 -12.53
C GLN A 169 4.70 -3.57 -11.66
N TYR A 170 5.98 -3.95 -11.63
CA TYR A 170 7.05 -3.16 -11.03
C TYR A 170 7.75 -2.30 -12.09
N ASP A 171 8.06 -1.06 -11.72
CA ASP A 171 8.75 -0.09 -12.57
C ASP A 171 9.93 0.58 -11.82
N GLY A 172 10.71 1.40 -12.53
CA GLY A 172 11.83 2.14 -11.95
C GLY A 172 12.98 1.22 -11.53
N SER A 173 13.60 1.50 -10.39
CA SER A 173 14.58 0.60 -9.75
C SER A 173 13.90 -0.50 -8.91
N GLY A 174 12.58 -0.68 -9.04
CA GLY A 174 11.78 -1.55 -8.18
C GLY A 174 11.11 -0.82 -7.01
N ASN A 175 11.27 0.50 -6.92
CA ASN A 175 10.66 1.37 -5.91
C ASN A 175 9.23 1.84 -6.28
N ARG A 176 8.64 1.27 -7.34
CA ARG A 176 7.27 1.54 -7.74
C ARG A 176 6.58 0.27 -8.19
N VAL A 177 5.42 0.02 -7.62
CA VAL A 177 4.50 -1.06 -8.03
C VAL A 177 3.16 -0.45 -8.43
N THR A 178 2.63 -0.91 -9.57
CA THR A 178 1.31 -0.58 -10.08
C THR A 178 0.46 -1.84 -10.08
N ILE A 179 -0.73 -1.75 -9.49
CA ILE A 179 -1.73 -2.82 -9.45
C ILE A 179 -2.94 -2.35 -10.24
N ARG A 180 -3.45 -3.19 -11.14
CA ARG A 180 -4.71 -2.94 -11.86
C ARG A 180 -5.68 -4.07 -11.57
N GLY A 181 -6.92 -3.72 -11.23
CA GLY A 181 -7.94 -4.70 -10.94
C GLY A 181 -9.32 -4.24 -11.40
N VAL A 182 -10.27 -5.16 -11.34
CA VAL A 182 -11.69 -4.88 -11.59
C VAL A 182 -12.34 -4.60 -10.24
N SER A 183 -13.05 -3.48 -10.15
CA SER A 183 -13.88 -3.18 -8.99
C SER A 183 -15.25 -3.81 -9.22
N ASP A 184 -15.60 -4.83 -8.44
CA ASP A 184 -16.89 -5.53 -8.54
C ASP A 184 -17.90 -4.91 -7.54
N PRO A 185 -18.92 -4.16 -8.01
CA PRO A 185 -19.93 -3.57 -7.13
C PRO A 185 -20.78 -4.63 -6.42
N ASP A 186 -20.95 -5.81 -7.02
CA ASP A 186 -21.88 -6.84 -6.56
C ASP A 186 -21.28 -7.75 -5.47
N GLN A 187 -19.97 -7.68 -5.24
CA GLN A 187 -19.29 -8.33 -4.11
C GLN A 187 -19.55 -7.64 -2.76
N GLN A 188 -20.33 -6.55 -2.72
CA GLN A 188 -20.74 -5.86 -1.49
C GLN A 188 -22.12 -6.30 -0.97
N THR A 189 -22.75 -7.31 -1.56
CA THR A 189 -24.08 -7.81 -1.14
C THR A 189 -24.03 -8.75 0.05
#